data_AF-A0A1V2PL92-F1
#
_entry.id   AF-A0A1V2PL92-F1
#
_cell.length_a   1.000
_cell.length_b   1.000
_cell.length_c   1.000
_cell.angle_alpha   90.00
_cell.angle_beta   90.00
_cell.angle_gamma   90.00
#
_symmetry.space_group_name_H-M   'P 1'
#
loop_
_entity.id
_entity.type
_entity.pdbx_description
1 polymer ?
#
loop_
_entity_poly.entity_id
_entity_poly.type
_entity_poly.pdbx_seq_one_letter_code
_entity_poly.pdbx_strand_id
1 'polypeptide(L)'
;MRVRMVLGVAAVGVLVLSGCSDTPSDDQASSTPPPSAPSAGPTSAPIPTPSTPSLTPLPMPSKPWPTPKVTGTPDDDAPLANRIRFAIAKQVQVAAGRAATTKVTCPGIDEADQPGTHTLTCTVTYAGKTFTGQLTVEAKQYSATYKFTSESVAIVKPKVVDAVQRAASGAAKVTCTMDDVTVVKHTAQGIACDVTTVGNAVQPYRARISGNGQVLVAKA
;
A
#
# COMPACT_ATOMS: atom_id res chain seq x y z
N MET A 1 6.46 -57.29 -2.81
CA MET A 1 5.40 -56.86 -3.75
C MET A 1 5.89 -55.56 -4.42
N ARG A 2 5.91 -55.31 -5.75
CA ARG A 2 5.11 -55.75 -6.95
C ARG A 2 3.61 -55.42 -6.83
N VAL A 3 2.86 -54.88 -7.81
CA VAL A 3 3.06 -54.23 -9.16
C VAL A 3 1.65 -53.71 -9.61
N ARG A 4 1.32 -52.75 -10.49
CA ARG A 4 1.89 -51.91 -11.60
C ARG A 4 1.81 -50.38 -11.23
N MET A 5 2.17 -49.33 -12.00
CA MET A 5 2.54 -49.04 -13.42
C MET A 5 1.36 -48.85 -14.43
N VAL A 6 1.57 -48.01 -15.48
CA VAL A 6 0.89 -47.89 -16.82
C VAL A 6 0.24 -46.52 -17.18
N LEU A 7 0.84 -45.84 -18.18
CA LEU A 7 0.36 -44.92 -19.27
C LEU A 7 -0.62 -43.73 -18.97
N GLY A 8 -0.65 -42.65 -19.78
CA GLY A 8 0.23 -42.22 -20.90
C GLY A 8 -0.44 -41.26 -21.93
N VAL A 9 0.36 -40.71 -22.88
CA VAL A 9 -0.04 -40.07 -24.19
C VAL A 9 -0.80 -38.72 -24.10
N ALA A 10 -0.23 -37.54 -24.43
CA ALA A 10 0.02 -36.88 -25.75
C ALA A 10 -1.26 -36.26 -26.42
N ALA A 11 -1.28 -35.36 -27.43
CA ALA A 11 -0.25 -34.73 -28.30
C ALA A 11 -0.80 -33.42 -28.96
N VAL A 12 0.04 -32.66 -29.70
CA VAL A 12 -0.33 -31.63 -30.73
C VAL A 12 -1.06 -30.36 -30.21
N GLY A 13 -0.92 -29.14 -30.76
CA GLY A 13 -0.07 -28.62 -31.84
C GLY A 13 -0.87 -27.73 -32.83
N VAL A 14 -0.51 -26.46 -32.98
CA VAL A 14 -1.18 -25.53 -33.93
C VAL A 14 -0.16 -24.69 -34.69
N LEU A 15 -0.26 -24.75 -36.02
CA LEU A 15 0.38 -23.89 -37.02
C LEU A 15 -0.63 -23.70 -38.15
N VAL A 16 -0.67 -22.52 -38.76
CA VAL A 16 -0.93 -22.28 -40.20
C VAL A 16 -0.83 -20.77 -40.45
N LEU A 17 -0.30 -20.39 -41.61
CA LEU A 17 -0.31 -19.01 -42.11
C LEU A 17 -1.31 -18.88 -43.25
N SER A 18 -1.95 -17.72 -43.37
CA SER A 18 -2.55 -17.23 -44.61
C SER A 18 -2.55 -15.68 -44.60
N GLY A 19 -2.27 -14.96 -45.69
CA GLY A 19 -1.76 -15.41 -47.00
C GLY A 19 -2.73 -15.16 -48.15
N CYS A 20 -2.80 -13.89 -48.57
CA CYS A 20 -3.28 -13.42 -49.88
C CYS A 20 -2.70 -12.00 -50.10
N SER A 21 -2.45 -11.49 -51.30
CA SER A 21 -1.86 -12.06 -52.53
C SER A 21 -1.72 -10.90 -53.52
N ASP A 22 -0.64 -10.86 -54.29
CA ASP A 22 -0.29 -9.73 -55.16
C ASP A 22 -0.86 -9.89 -56.58
N THR A 23 -1.22 -8.79 -57.27
CA THR A 23 -1.14 -8.71 -58.74
C THR A 23 -1.18 -7.25 -59.23
N PRO A 24 -0.24 -6.82 -60.11
CA PRO A 24 -0.24 -5.49 -60.74
C PRO A 24 -0.74 -5.52 -62.20
N SER A 25 -1.00 -4.33 -62.76
CA SER A 25 -0.76 -3.98 -64.17
C SER A 25 -0.94 -2.46 -64.38
N ASP A 26 -0.07 -1.87 -65.20
CA ASP A 26 -0.15 -0.48 -65.68
C ASP A 26 -1.32 -0.26 -66.67
N ASP A 27 -1.76 0.99 -66.86
CA ASP A 27 -1.35 1.76 -68.05
C ASP A 27 -1.71 3.27 -67.95
N GLN A 28 -1.19 4.07 -68.88
CA GLN A 28 -1.14 5.54 -68.85
C GLN A 28 -2.05 6.19 -69.92
N ALA A 29 -2.91 7.13 -69.53
CA ALA A 29 -3.62 8.00 -70.48
C ALA A 29 -3.87 9.41 -69.91
N SER A 30 -3.42 10.44 -70.64
CA SER A 30 -3.46 11.85 -70.23
C SER A 30 -4.79 12.55 -70.55
N SER A 31 -5.22 13.50 -69.71
CA SER A 31 -6.22 14.53 -70.06
C SER A 31 -6.13 15.74 -69.14
N THR A 32 -5.80 16.92 -69.69
CA THR A 32 -5.56 18.16 -68.92
C THR A 32 -6.65 19.22 -69.18
N PRO A 33 -7.41 19.65 -68.15
CA PRO A 33 -8.21 20.88 -68.17
C PRO A 33 -7.46 22.10 -67.56
N PRO A 34 -8.01 23.33 -67.65
CA PRO A 34 -7.22 24.58 -67.58
C PRO A 34 -6.86 25.07 -66.15
N PRO A 35 -5.91 26.04 -66.02
CA PRO A 35 -5.51 26.59 -64.74
C PRO A 35 -6.58 27.49 -64.11
N SER A 36 -6.95 27.19 -62.86
CA SER A 36 -7.72 28.08 -61.99
C SER A 36 -6.79 29.06 -61.25
N ALA A 37 -7.31 30.25 -60.94
CA ALA A 37 -6.55 31.34 -60.32
C ALA A 37 -5.97 30.99 -58.92
N PRO A 38 -4.88 31.66 -58.49
CA PRO A 38 -4.32 31.45 -57.16
C PRO A 38 -5.28 31.96 -56.06
N SER A 39 -6.05 31.06 -55.48
CA SER A 39 -6.74 31.30 -54.21
C SER A 39 -5.71 31.68 -53.14
N ALA A 40 -5.90 32.84 -52.49
CA ALA A 40 -5.09 33.23 -51.35
C ALA A 40 -5.23 32.17 -50.25
N GLY A 41 -4.15 31.44 -49.95
CA GLY A 41 -4.15 30.43 -48.91
C GLY A 41 -4.51 31.04 -47.56
N PRO A 42 -5.35 30.40 -46.73
CA PRO A 42 -5.67 30.92 -45.41
C PRO A 42 -4.38 31.06 -44.60
N THR A 43 -4.15 32.24 -44.02
CA THR A 43 -3.02 32.44 -43.11
C THR A 43 -3.26 31.60 -41.85
N SER A 44 -2.66 30.41 -41.82
CA SER A 44 -2.67 29.50 -40.66
C SER A 44 -1.85 30.09 -39.52
N ALA A 45 -2.39 31.13 -38.88
CA ALA A 45 -1.96 31.55 -37.56
C ALA A 45 -2.05 30.33 -36.63
N PRO A 46 -1.00 30.01 -35.84
CA PRO A 46 -1.02 28.86 -34.97
C PRO A 46 -2.16 29.02 -33.95
N ILE A 47 -3.06 28.03 -33.92
CA ILE A 47 -4.15 27.99 -32.94
C ILE A 47 -3.52 28.03 -31.53
N PRO A 48 -3.89 28.99 -30.67
CA PRO A 48 -3.29 29.08 -29.34
C PRO A 48 -3.64 27.82 -28.55
N THR A 49 -2.64 27.01 -28.24
CA THR A 49 -2.81 25.78 -27.46
C THR A 49 -3.40 26.15 -26.10
N PRO A 50 -4.54 25.55 -25.68
CA PRO A 50 -5.12 25.86 -24.37
C PRO A 50 -4.10 25.49 -23.30
N SER A 51 -3.67 26.49 -22.53
CA SER A 51 -2.69 26.29 -21.46
C SER A 51 -3.31 25.47 -20.35
N THR A 52 -2.84 24.22 -20.18
CA THR A 52 -3.30 23.31 -19.12
C THR A 52 -3.17 24.01 -17.76
N PRO A 53 -4.25 24.17 -16.98
CA PRO A 53 -4.23 24.96 -15.75
C PRO A 53 -3.34 24.29 -14.70
N SER A 54 -2.22 24.95 -14.36
CA SER A 54 -1.29 24.45 -13.34
C SER A 54 -1.96 24.44 -11.96
N LEU A 55 -1.85 23.32 -11.23
CA LEU A 55 -2.40 23.17 -9.89
C LEU A 55 -1.44 23.75 -8.84
N THR A 56 -2.00 24.27 -7.75
CA THR A 56 -1.22 24.70 -6.58
C THR A 56 -0.50 23.50 -5.95
N PRO A 57 0.82 23.59 -5.66
CA PRO A 57 1.54 22.52 -4.96
C PRO A 57 1.06 22.38 -3.52
N LEU A 58 1.03 21.14 -3.02
CA LEU A 58 0.87 20.85 -1.60
C LEU A 58 2.10 21.34 -0.82
N PRO A 59 1.93 21.89 0.40
CA PRO A 59 3.06 22.21 1.26
C PRO A 59 3.79 20.91 1.63
N MET A 60 5.10 20.83 1.39
CA MET A 60 5.87 19.63 1.70
C MET A 60 5.98 19.43 3.22
N PRO A 61 5.60 18.27 3.79
CA PRO A 61 5.65 18.06 5.24
C PRO A 61 7.07 18.09 5.79
N SER A 62 7.38 19.11 6.59
CA SER A 62 8.75 19.41 7.07
C SER A 62 9.10 18.77 8.43
N LYS A 63 8.13 18.66 9.34
CA LYS A 63 8.30 17.97 10.64
C LYS A 63 8.03 16.48 10.49
N PRO A 64 8.69 15.57 11.25
CA PRO A 64 8.35 14.14 11.25
C PRO A 64 6.88 13.87 11.61
N TRP A 65 6.34 12.70 11.24
CA TRP A 65 4.99 12.31 11.65
C TRP A 65 4.88 12.28 13.20
N PRO A 66 3.85 12.91 13.81
CA PRO A 66 3.75 12.99 15.26
C PRO A 66 3.54 11.62 15.91
N THR A 67 4.37 11.31 16.91
CA THR A 67 4.15 10.16 17.80
C THR A 67 2.93 10.46 18.69
N PRO A 68 1.89 9.59 18.72
CA PRO A 68 0.72 9.84 19.54
C PRO A 68 1.01 9.74 21.05
N LYS A 69 0.48 10.70 21.81
CA LYS A 69 0.47 10.65 23.28
C LYS A 69 -0.60 9.64 23.73
N VAL A 70 -0.18 8.40 23.97
CA VAL A 70 -1.02 7.37 24.59
C VAL A 70 -1.17 7.67 26.09
N THR A 71 -2.40 7.61 26.59
CA THR A 71 -2.78 7.85 27.98
C THR A 71 -3.22 6.55 28.67
N GLY A 72 -3.35 6.55 30.00
CA GLY A 72 -3.78 5.37 30.76
C GLY A 72 -2.68 4.33 30.97
N THR A 73 -1.43 4.76 31.15
CA THR A 73 -0.33 3.89 31.62
C THR A 73 -0.72 3.29 32.98
N PRO A 74 -0.71 1.96 33.17
CA PRO A 74 -0.87 1.35 34.49
C PRO A 74 0.30 1.69 35.40
N ASP A 75 0.04 1.69 36.70
CA ASP A 75 1.04 1.81 37.75
C ASP A 75 2.04 0.63 37.71
N ASP A 76 3.23 0.81 38.30
CA ASP A 76 4.33 -0.17 38.17
C ASP A 76 4.13 -1.46 38.98
N ASP A 77 3.24 -1.44 39.98
CA ASP A 77 2.76 -2.58 40.76
C ASP A 77 1.52 -3.26 40.14
N ALA A 78 0.94 -2.69 39.07
CA ALA A 78 -0.19 -3.30 38.38
C ALA A 78 0.18 -4.69 37.80
N PRO A 79 -0.76 -5.66 37.73
CA PRO A 79 -0.50 -7.02 37.25
C PRO A 79 0.24 -7.06 35.90
N LEU A 80 1.19 -7.98 35.74
CA LEU A 80 2.03 -8.10 34.54
C LEU A 80 1.19 -8.19 33.27
N ALA A 81 0.11 -8.99 33.32
CA ALA A 81 -0.90 -9.09 32.28
C ALA A 81 -1.44 -7.72 31.82
N ASN A 82 -1.75 -6.81 32.74
CA ASN A 82 -2.26 -5.47 32.43
C ASN A 82 -1.17 -4.55 31.85
N ARG A 83 0.05 -4.62 32.39
CA ARG A 83 1.20 -3.86 31.88
C ARG A 83 1.57 -4.31 30.45
N ILE A 84 1.53 -5.62 30.15
CA ILE A 84 1.72 -6.16 28.79
C ILE A 84 0.56 -5.78 27.86
N ARG A 85 -0.71 -5.97 28.27
CA ARG A 85 -1.90 -5.55 27.50
C ARG A 85 -1.80 -4.06 27.10
N PHE A 86 -1.42 -3.19 28.02
CA PHE A 86 -1.18 -1.78 27.76
C PHE A 86 0.01 -1.52 26.83
N ALA A 87 1.16 -2.18 27.04
CA ALA A 87 2.33 -1.99 26.20
C ALA A 87 2.08 -2.36 24.73
N ILE A 88 1.36 -3.46 24.48
CA ILE A 88 0.89 -3.83 23.14
C ILE A 88 -0.06 -2.76 22.59
N ALA A 89 -1.06 -2.33 23.37
CA ALA A 89 -2.02 -1.30 22.93
C ALA A 89 -1.35 0.05 22.61
N LYS A 90 -0.31 0.44 23.37
CA LYS A 90 0.50 1.64 23.18
C LYS A 90 1.33 1.53 21.90
N GLN A 91 2.03 0.40 21.70
CA GLN A 91 2.86 0.19 20.52
C GLN A 91 2.02 0.14 19.24
N VAL A 92 0.81 -0.44 19.29
CA VAL A 92 -0.13 -0.46 18.17
C VAL A 92 -0.63 0.95 17.81
N GLN A 93 -0.93 1.80 18.79
CA GLN A 93 -1.29 3.21 18.53
C GLN A 93 -0.14 4.00 17.89
N VAL A 94 1.11 3.80 18.37
CA VAL A 94 2.30 4.43 17.79
C VAL A 94 2.57 3.94 16.36
N ALA A 95 2.49 2.63 16.13
CA ALA A 95 2.61 2.04 14.80
C ALA A 95 1.51 2.56 13.84
N ALA A 96 0.27 2.66 14.31
CA ALA A 96 -0.85 3.18 13.53
C ALA A 96 -0.73 4.69 13.23
N GLY A 97 -0.11 5.46 14.13
CA GLY A 97 0.17 6.89 13.94
C GLY A 97 -0.80 7.85 14.60
N ARG A 98 -1.80 7.36 15.36
CA ARG A 98 -2.65 8.18 16.24
C ARG A 98 -3.16 7.38 17.43
N ALA A 99 -3.45 8.07 18.53
CA ALA A 99 -4.14 7.47 19.67
C ALA A 99 -5.60 7.15 19.27
N ALA A 100 -6.09 6.00 19.71
CA ALA A 100 -7.46 5.53 19.45
C ALA A 100 -7.83 4.39 20.40
N THR A 101 -9.13 4.13 20.57
CA THR A 101 -9.64 3.00 21.36
C THR A 101 -9.00 1.69 20.91
N THR A 102 -8.18 1.12 21.80
CA THR A 102 -7.37 -0.08 21.51
C THR A 102 -7.56 -1.08 22.63
N LYS A 103 -8.16 -2.24 22.33
CA LYS A 103 -8.33 -3.36 23.28
C LYS A 103 -7.41 -4.50 22.88
N VAL A 104 -6.65 -5.04 23.84
CA VAL A 104 -5.80 -6.22 23.67
C VAL A 104 -6.37 -7.33 24.54
N THR A 105 -6.71 -8.46 23.92
CA THR A 105 -7.29 -9.62 24.60
C THR A 105 -6.39 -10.83 24.35
N CYS A 106 -5.72 -11.30 25.39
CA CYS A 106 -4.87 -12.49 25.37
C CYS A 106 -5.47 -13.48 26.39
N PRO A 107 -6.11 -14.57 25.97
CA PRO A 107 -6.51 -15.65 26.88
C PRO A 107 -5.27 -16.23 27.58
N GLY A 108 -5.39 -16.67 28.84
CA GLY A 108 -4.29 -17.27 29.61
C GLY A 108 -3.15 -16.33 30.05
N ILE A 109 -3.18 -15.04 29.69
CA ILE A 109 -2.08 -14.11 30.07
C ILE A 109 -2.00 -13.85 31.58
N ASP A 110 -3.09 -14.06 32.32
CA ASP A 110 -3.12 -13.94 33.77
C ASP A 110 -2.46 -15.16 34.47
N GLU A 111 -2.09 -16.20 33.72
CA GLU A 111 -1.20 -17.30 34.16
C GLU A 111 0.30 -16.95 33.94
N ALA A 112 0.60 -15.91 33.16
CA ALA A 112 1.97 -15.55 32.78
C ALA A 112 2.81 -14.93 33.90
N ASP A 113 2.22 -14.72 35.09
CA ASP A 113 2.94 -14.42 36.34
C ASP A 113 3.64 -15.66 36.92
N GLN A 114 3.29 -16.88 36.48
CA GLN A 114 3.95 -18.12 36.92
C GLN A 114 5.27 -18.37 36.15
N PRO A 115 6.35 -18.84 36.80
CA PRO A 115 7.63 -19.12 36.14
C PRO A 115 7.50 -20.11 34.97
N GLY A 116 8.06 -19.75 33.80
CA GLY A 116 7.98 -20.57 32.59
C GLY A 116 7.93 -19.74 31.30
N THR A 117 7.72 -20.42 30.18
CA THR A 117 7.54 -19.81 28.85
C THR A 117 6.10 -19.98 28.39
N HIS A 118 5.33 -18.89 28.44
CA HIS A 118 3.94 -18.84 28.02
C HIS A 118 3.85 -18.35 26.59
N THR A 119 3.11 -19.03 25.71
CA THR A 119 2.87 -18.58 24.33
C THR A 119 1.37 -18.53 24.06
N LEU A 120 0.88 -17.32 23.78
CA LEU A 120 -0.54 -16.98 23.80
C LEU A 120 -0.92 -16.27 22.49
N THR A 121 -2.01 -16.69 21.85
CA THR A 121 -2.56 -15.92 20.73
C THR A 121 -3.42 -14.77 21.27
N CYS A 122 -2.99 -13.54 21.01
CA CYS A 122 -3.72 -12.33 21.37
C CYS A 122 -4.51 -11.78 20.18
N THR A 123 -5.72 -11.30 20.45
CA THR A 123 -6.51 -10.47 19.53
C THR A 123 -6.39 -9.01 19.93
N VAL A 124 -6.00 -8.16 18.99
CA VAL A 124 -5.96 -6.71 19.11
C VAL A 124 -7.11 -6.10 18.32
N THR A 125 -7.90 -5.25 18.96
CA THR A 125 -8.93 -4.43 18.32
C THR A 125 -8.48 -2.97 18.39
N TYR A 126 -8.08 -2.38 17.26
CA TYR A 126 -7.69 -0.97 17.14
C TYR A 126 -8.75 -0.22 16.32
N ALA A 127 -9.39 0.79 16.92
CA ALA A 127 -10.41 1.62 16.27
C ALA A 127 -11.50 0.80 15.53
N GLY A 128 -11.94 -0.31 16.14
CA GLY A 128 -12.94 -1.23 15.59
C GLY A 128 -12.43 -2.27 14.58
N LYS A 129 -11.21 -2.13 14.03
CA LYS A 129 -10.58 -3.15 13.17
C LYS A 129 -9.80 -4.14 14.03
N THR A 130 -9.88 -5.44 13.71
CA THR A 130 -9.24 -6.53 14.46
C THR A 130 -8.03 -7.13 13.74
N PHE A 131 -7.04 -7.61 14.50
CA PHE A 131 -5.97 -8.49 14.03
C PHE A 131 -5.43 -9.35 15.17
N THR A 132 -4.77 -10.46 14.83
CA THR A 132 -4.18 -11.38 15.80
C THR A 132 -2.66 -11.31 15.81
N GLY A 133 -2.04 -11.77 16.90
CA GLY A 133 -0.59 -11.95 17.00
C GLY A 133 -0.22 -12.92 18.13
N GLN A 134 1.01 -13.42 18.09
CA GLN A 134 1.57 -14.26 19.15
C GLN A 134 2.23 -13.38 20.20
N LEU A 135 1.90 -13.62 21.47
CA LEU A 135 2.63 -13.10 22.63
C LEU A 135 3.38 -14.26 23.27
N THR A 136 4.70 -14.16 23.32
CA THR A 136 5.53 -15.01 24.18
C THR A 136 5.92 -14.23 25.43
N VAL A 137 5.77 -14.84 26.60
CA VAL A 137 6.26 -14.31 27.89
C VAL A 137 7.18 -15.35 28.51
N GLU A 138 8.41 -14.95 28.81
CA GLU A 138 9.38 -15.72 29.60
C GLU A 138 9.40 -15.14 31.01
N ALA A 139 8.72 -15.81 31.95
CA ALA A 139 8.67 -15.43 33.35
C ALA A 139 9.76 -16.19 34.15
N LYS A 140 10.59 -15.43 34.87
CA LYS A 140 11.66 -15.90 35.75
C LYS A 140 11.45 -15.28 37.13
N GLN A 141 11.98 -15.90 38.18
CA GLN A 141 11.73 -15.58 39.59
C GLN A 141 11.82 -14.09 39.98
N TYR A 142 12.61 -13.29 39.26
CA TYR A 142 12.78 -11.85 39.50
C TYR A 142 12.69 -11.00 38.22
N SER A 143 12.27 -11.57 37.09
CA SER A 143 12.20 -10.85 35.81
C SER A 143 11.28 -11.52 34.80
N ALA A 144 10.48 -10.72 34.09
CA ALA A 144 9.69 -11.19 32.95
C ALA A 144 10.13 -10.44 31.68
N THR A 145 10.42 -11.20 30.63
CA THR A 145 10.63 -10.67 29.27
C THR A 145 9.49 -11.11 28.37
N TYR A 146 8.92 -10.20 27.57
CA TYR A 146 7.83 -10.51 26.67
C TYR A 146 8.08 -10.00 25.25
N LYS A 147 7.50 -10.70 24.27
CA LYS A 147 7.61 -10.38 22.85
C LYS A 147 6.27 -10.61 22.17
N PHE A 148 5.68 -9.54 21.64
CA PHE A 148 4.51 -9.63 20.77
C PHE A 148 4.93 -9.56 19.30
N THR A 149 4.43 -10.49 18.47
CA THR A 149 4.63 -10.51 17.01
C THR A 149 3.29 -10.64 16.30
N SER A 150 3.13 -9.94 15.18
CA SER A 150 1.97 -10.10 14.30
C SER A 150 2.41 -9.97 12.85
N GLU A 151 1.73 -10.71 11.96
CA GLU A 151 1.83 -10.45 10.52
C GLU A 151 1.21 -9.10 10.14
N SER A 152 0.28 -8.58 10.95
CA SER A 152 -0.58 -7.46 10.62
C SER A 152 -0.32 -6.24 11.49
N VAL A 153 -0.50 -5.05 10.91
CA VAL A 153 -0.38 -3.76 11.58
C VAL A 153 -1.54 -2.87 11.15
N ALA A 154 -2.16 -2.19 12.13
CA ALA A 154 -3.12 -1.13 11.85
C ALA A 154 -2.37 0.13 11.40
N ILE A 155 -2.87 0.84 10.40
CA ILE A 155 -2.31 2.09 9.90
C ILE A 155 -3.44 3.07 9.56
N VAL A 156 -3.20 4.37 9.76
CA VAL A 156 -4.19 5.41 9.49
C VAL A 156 -3.91 6.18 8.20
N LYS A 157 -4.97 6.50 7.45
CA LYS A 157 -4.89 7.14 6.14
C LYS A 157 -4.08 8.44 6.13
N PRO A 158 -4.21 9.36 7.11
CA PRO A 158 -3.37 10.56 7.18
C PRO A 158 -1.85 10.28 7.20
N LYS A 159 -1.40 9.23 7.92
CA LYS A 159 0.03 8.86 8.01
C LYS A 159 0.56 8.27 6.70
N VAL A 160 -0.27 7.54 5.97
CA VAL A 160 0.07 7.01 4.64
C VAL A 160 0.15 8.14 3.61
N VAL A 161 -0.82 9.06 3.62
CA VAL A 161 -0.85 10.24 2.73
C VAL A 161 0.36 11.15 2.97
N ASP A 162 0.71 11.46 4.22
CA ASP A 162 1.89 12.26 4.57
C ASP A 162 3.20 11.64 4.05
N ALA A 163 3.38 10.33 4.23
CA ALA A 163 4.57 9.63 3.74
C ALA A 163 4.67 9.67 2.20
N VAL A 164 3.54 9.53 1.48
CA VAL A 164 3.51 9.62 0.01
C VAL A 164 3.75 11.06 -0.44
N GLN A 165 3.20 12.06 0.25
CA GLN A 165 3.41 13.49 -0.03
C GLN A 165 4.86 13.93 0.20
N ARG A 166 5.63 13.26 1.07
CA ARG A 166 7.08 13.46 1.20
C ARG A 166 7.89 12.77 0.09
N ALA A 167 7.41 11.62 -0.39
CA ALA A 167 8.09 10.82 -1.42
C ALA A 167 7.84 11.30 -2.86
N ALA A 168 6.81 12.11 -3.09
CA ALA A 168 6.43 12.61 -4.40
C ALA A 168 6.75 14.11 -4.56
N SER A 169 7.70 14.44 -5.42
CA SER A 169 8.03 15.83 -5.76
C SER A 169 6.93 16.49 -6.59
N GLY A 170 6.63 17.76 -6.30
CA GLY A 170 5.64 18.54 -7.05
C GLY A 170 4.20 18.03 -6.95
N ALA A 171 3.86 17.29 -5.88
CA ALA A 171 2.49 16.84 -5.62
C ALA A 171 1.53 18.02 -5.40
N ALA A 172 0.39 18.01 -6.09
CA ALA A 172 -0.75 18.91 -5.90
C ALA A 172 -1.96 18.21 -5.26
N LYS A 173 -2.06 16.88 -5.41
CA LYS A 173 -3.05 16.03 -4.73
C LYS A 173 -2.46 14.65 -4.47
N VAL A 174 -2.77 14.06 -3.32
CA VAL A 174 -2.43 12.66 -2.98
C VAL A 174 -3.71 11.93 -2.58
N THR A 175 -4.00 10.79 -3.22
CA THR A 175 -5.22 10.01 -2.99
C THR A 175 -4.87 8.54 -2.75
N CYS A 176 -5.02 8.04 -1.52
CA CYS A 176 -4.76 6.63 -1.19
C CYS A 176 -6.05 5.80 -1.12
N THR A 177 -6.02 4.62 -1.73
CA THR A 177 -7.14 3.66 -1.79
C THR A 177 -7.14 2.79 -0.54
N MET A 178 -7.69 3.35 0.54
CA MET A 178 -7.81 2.73 1.86
C MET A 178 -8.92 3.40 2.69
N ASP A 179 -9.46 2.66 3.68
CA ASP A 179 -10.24 3.21 4.79
C ASP A 179 -9.38 4.18 5.63
N ASP A 180 -10.01 5.06 6.42
CA ASP A 180 -9.29 5.90 7.39
C ASP A 180 -8.47 5.09 8.42
N VAL A 181 -8.92 3.88 8.78
CA VAL A 181 -8.12 2.85 9.46
C VAL A 181 -8.12 1.58 8.63
N THR A 182 -6.95 1.11 8.23
CA THR A 182 -6.80 -0.19 7.57
C THR A 182 -5.84 -1.07 8.37
N VAL A 183 -6.15 -2.35 8.50
CA VAL A 183 -5.22 -3.38 8.96
C VAL A 183 -4.57 -4.01 7.72
N VAL A 184 -3.24 -4.01 7.64
CA VAL A 184 -2.50 -4.60 6.52
C VAL A 184 -1.46 -5.60 7.01
N LYS A 185 -1.23 -6.68 6.25
CA LYS A 185 -0.06 -7.54 6.48
C LYS A 185 1.22 -6.80 6.09
N HIS A 186 2.26 -6.86 6.91
CA HIS A 186 3.52 -6.17 6.64
C HIS A 186 4.32 -6.78 5.46
N THR A 187 3.95 -7.99 5.05
CA THR A 187 4.46 -8.68 3.85
C THR A 187 3.72 -8.32 2.57
N ALA A 188 2.64 -7.54 2.63
CA ALA A 188 1.80 -7.23 1.47
C ALA A 188 2.48 -6.28 0.45
N GLN A 189 1.87 -6.22 -0.74
CA GLN A 189 2.27 -5.34 -1.85
C GLN A 189 2.13 -3.84 -1.53
N GLY A 190 1.41 -3.49 -0.45
CA GLY A 190 1.20 -2.12 -0.01
C GLY A 190 -0.06 -1.45 -0.56
N ILE A 191 -0.42 -0.34 0.07
CA ILE A 191 -1.59 0.47 -0.26
C ILE A 191 -1.30 1.23 -1.57
N ALA A 192 -2.27 1.24 -2.49
CA ALA A 192 -2.20 2.03 -3.71
C ALA A 192 -2.49 3.51 -3.40
N CYS A 193 -1.67 4.41 -3.94
CA CYS A 193 -1.89 5.85 -3.85
C CYS A 193 -1.59 6.53 -5.19
N ASP A 194 -2.48 7.40 -5.64
CA ASP A 194 -2.29 8.21 -6.84
C ASP A 194 -1.90 9.64 -6.44
N VAL A 195 -0.83 10.15 -7.07
CA VAL A 195 -0.34 11.51 -6.88
C VAL A 195 -0.56 12.32 -8.15
N THR A 196 -1.43 13.33 -8.09
CA THR A 196 -1.54 14.34 -9.14
C THR A 196 -0.46 15.39 -8.92
N THR A 197 0.39 15.65 -9.91
CA THR A 197 1.38 16.73 -9.85
C THR A 197 0.78 18.09 -10.20
N VAL A 198 1.54 19.17 -9.97
CA VAL A 198 1.18 20.53 -10.42
C VAL A 198 0.85 20.62 -11.93
N GLY A 199 1.42 19.73 -12.76
CA GLY A 199 1.14 19.63 -14.19
C GLY A 199 -0.07 18.77 -14.56
N ASN A 200 -0.94 18.42 -13.60
CA ASN A 200 -2.08 17.49 -13.74
C ASN A 200 -1.72 16.03 -14.09
N ALA A 201 -0.45 15.68 -14.23
CA ALA A 201 -0.02 14.31 -14.46
C ALA A 201 -0.28 13.45 -13.21
N VAL A 202 -1.00 12.35 -13.36
CA VAL A 202 -1.19 11.35 -12.29
C VAL A 202 -0.04 10.36 -12.33
N GLN A 203 0.61 10.15 -11.19
CA GLN A 203 1.66 9.15 -11.01
C GLN A 203 1.25 8.17 -9.90
N PRO A 204 1.28 6.85 -10.16
CA PRO A 204 0.89 5.86 -9.16
C PRO A 204 2.06 5.55 -8.22
N TYR A 205 1.74 5.28 -6.95
CA TYR A 205 2.66 4.97 -5.87
C TYR A 205 2.14 3.79 -5.03
N ARG A 206 3.07 3.10 -4.37
CA ARG A 206 2.79 2.03 -3.40
C ARG A 206 3.38 2.37 -2.04
N ALA A 207 2.54 2.37 -1.02
CA ALA A 207 2.92 2.55 0.38
C ALA A 207 2.88 1.20 1.11
N ARG A 208 4.05 0.57 1.27
CA ARG A 208 4.22 -0.67 2.04
C ARG A 208 4.41 -0.34 3.51
N ILE A 209 3.73 -1.07 4.39
CA ILE A 209 3.81 -0.84 5.84
C ILE A 209 4.64 -1.95 6.46
N SER A 210 5.63 -1.59 7.28
CA SER A 210 6.47 -2.54 8.02
C SER A 210 5.84 -2.92 9.37
N GLY A 211 6.32 -4.00 10.00
CA GLY A 211 5.75 -4.50 11.27
C GLY A 211 5.84 -3.54 12.46
N ASN A 212 6.70 -2.52 12.41
CA ASN A 212 6.77 -1.42 13.39
C ASN A 212 5.95 -0.18 12.98
N GLY A 213 5.20 -0.24 11.89
CA GLY A 213 4.36 0.84 11.39
C GLY A 213 5.11 1.97 10.67
N GLN A 214 6.34 1.76 10.18
CA GLN A 214 6.95 2.71 9.23
C GLN A 214 6.31 2.52 7.84
N VAL A 215 6.11 3.63 7.13
CA VAL A 215 5.54 3.67 5.78
C VAL A 215 6.69 3.80 4.78
N LEU A 216 6.91 2.76 3.97
CA LEU A 216 7.91 2.73 2.91
C LEU A 216 7.20 2.98 1.58
N VAL A 217 7.50 4.12 0.94
CA VAL A 217 6.85 4.54 -0.30
C VAL A 217 7.79 4.35 -1.48
N ALA A 218 7.28 3.73 -2.55
CA ALA A 218 7.91 3.68 -3.86
C ALA A 218 6.91 4.15 -4.93
N LYS A 219 7.42 4.60 -6.08
CA LYS A 219 6.60 4.75 -7.29
C LYS A 219 6.19 3.35 -7.78
N ALA A 220 4.97 3.22 -8.30
CA ALA A 220 4.41 1.95 -8.76
C ALA A 220 4.79 1.61 -10.21
#